data_AF-A0A2D7WPF6-F1
#
_entry.id   AF-A0A2D7WPF6-F1
#
_cell.length_a   1.000
_cell.length_b   1.000
_cell.length_c   1.000
_cell.angle_alpha   90.00
_cell.angle_beta   90.00
_cell.angle_gamma   90.00
#
_symmetry.space_group_name_H-M   'P 1'
#
loop_
_entity.id
_entity.type
_entity.pdbx_description
1 polymer ?
#
loop_
_entity_poly.entity_id
_entity_poly.type
_entity_poly.pdbx_seq_one_letter_code
_entity_poly.pdbx_strand_id
1 'polypeptide(L)' 'MTRSLAQELSQELIAVAFNPGIIDTDMLRSCFGESASSHEKPNEWAKHAVDKLEQINPSDNGSTIIG' A
#
# COMPACT_ATOMS: atom_id res chain seq x y z
N MET A 1 -13.69 -3.66 -5.19
CA MET A 1 -12.98 -3.47 -6.47
C MET A 1 -11.88 -4.52 -6.65
N THR A 2 -10.76 -4.45 -5.93
CA THR A 2 -9.61 -5.36 -6.15
C THR A 2 -9.95 -6.86 -6.07
N ARG A 3 -10.82 -7.26 -5.13
CA ARG A 3 -11.27 -8.65 -5.03
C ARG A 3 -12.07 -9.13 -6.25
N SER A 4 -12.86 -8.24 -6.87
CA SER A 4 -13.59 -8.57 -8.10
C SER A 4 -12.62 -8.73 -9.27
N LEU A 5 -11.66 -7.80 -9.41
CA LEU A 5 -10.61 -7.90 -10.42
C LEU A 5 -9.80 -9.19 -10.27
N ALA A 6 -9.44 -9.57 -9.04
CA ALA A 6 -8.70 -10.80 -8.74
C ALA A 6 -9.38 -12.09 -9.26
N GLN A 7 -10.70 -12.10 -9.41
CA GLN A 7 -11.47 -13.25 -9.92
C GLN A 7 -11.47 -13.32 -11.45
N GLU A 8 -11.17 -12.23 -12.14
CA GLU A 8 -11.20 -12.10 -13.60
C GLU A 8 -9.80 -12.21 -14.22
N LEU A 9 -8.74 -12.24 -13.40
CA LEU A 9 -7.36 -12.34 -13.85
C LEU A 9 -6.97 -13.77 -14.28
N SER A 10 -6.09 -13.86 -15.27
CA SER A 10 -5.40 -15.11 -15.62
C SER A 10 -4.52 -15.61 -14.47
N GLN A 11 -4.22 -16.92 -14.43
CA GLN A 11 -3.43 -17.52 -13.33
C GLN A 11 -2.00 -16.97 -13.18
N GLU A 12 -1.48 -16.27 -14.19
CA GLU A 12 -0.15 -15.64 -14.17
C GLU A 12 -0.14 -14.24 -13.54
N LEU A 13 -1.32 -13.69 -13.19
CA LEU A 13 -1.47 -12.35 -12.62
C LEU A 13 -2.24 -12.38 -11.31
N ILE A 14 -1.96 -11.40 -10.45
CA ILE A 14 -2.68 -11.18 -9.21
C ILE A 14 -3.02 -9.71 -9.03
N ALA A 15 -4.11 -9.44 -8.30
CA ALA A 15 -4.51 -8.11 -7.88
C ALA A 15 -4.53 -8.04 -6.36
N VAL A 16 -3.75 -7.11 -5.80
CA VAL A 16 -3.65 -6.89 -4.35
C VAL A 16 -3.96 -5.44 -4.03
N ALA A 17 -4.70 -5.21 -2.93
CA ALA A 17 -4.94 -3.87 -2.42
C ALA A 17 -3.85 -3.54 -1.40
N PHE A 18 -2.94 -2.64 -1.75
CA PHE A 18 -1.87 -2.24 -0.85
C PHE A 18 -2.26 -0.98 -0.09
N ASN A 19 -2.39 -1.10 1.23
CA ASN A 19 -2.68 0.02 2.12
C ASN A 19 -1.36 0.56 2.70
N PRO A 20 -0.96 1.80 2.36
CA PRO A 20 0.28 2.39 2.85
C PRO A 20 0.26 2.81 4.33
N GLY A 21 -0.89 2.77 5.00
CA GLY A 21 -1.04 3.37 6.33
C GLY A 21 -1.09 4.90 6.25
N ILE A 22 -0.45 5.57 7.21
CA ILE A 22 -0.41 7.04 7.28
C ILE A 22 1.03 7.51 7.04
N ILE A 23 1.18 8.38 6.04
CA ILE A 23 2.47 8.94 5.62
C ILE A 23 2.37 10.47 5.65
N ASP A 24 3.44 11.13 6.10
CA ASP A 24 3.59 12.58 6.07
C ASP A 24 3.77 13.11 4.62
N THR A 25 2.68 13.06 3.86
CA THR A 25 2.56 13.58 2.49
C THR A 25 2.07 15.02 2.51
N ASP A 26 2.29 15.74 1.40
CA ASP A 26 1.75 17.10 1.24
C ASP A 26 0.22 17.13 1.34
N MET A 27 -0.45 16.08 0.86
CA MET A 27 -1.90 15.92 1.00
C MET A 27 -2.30 15.79 2.47
N LEU A 28 -1.62 14.96 3.25
CA LEU A 28 -1.91 14.83 4.68
C LEU A 28 -1.66 16.16 5.41
N ARG A 29 -0.56 16.85 5.10
CA ARG A 29 -0.26 18.19 5.64
C ARG A 29 -1.33 19.22 5.31
N SER A 30 -1.91 19.18 4.12
CA SER A 30 -2.99 20.12 3.75
C SER A 30 -4.24 19.96 4.61
N CYS A 31 -4.49 18.76 5.14
CA CYS A 31 -5.65 18.44 5.97
C CYS A 31 -5.34 18.49 7.48
N PHE A 32 -4.13 18.16 7.91
CA PHE A 32 -3.74 17.95 9.31
C PHE A 32 -2.62 18.88 9.81
N GLY A 33 -2.10 19.78 8.95
CA GLY A 33 -1.07 20.74 9.31
C GLY A 33 0.20 20.08 9.86
N GLU A 34 0.77 20.66 10.91
CA GLU A 34 2.00 20.16 11.53
C GLU A 34 1.84 18.80 12.20
N SER A 35 0.62 18.38 12.56
CA SER A 35 0.40 17.04 13.15
C SER A 35 0.77 15.90 12.21
N ALA A 36 0.77 16.14 10.89
CA ALA A 36 1.24 15.18 9.90
C ALA A 36 2.72 14.80 10.08
N SER A 37 3.53 15.69 10.66
CA SER A 37 4.97 15.45 10.90
C SER A 37 5.27 14.36 11.91
N SER A 38 4.26 13.90 12.67
CA SER A 38 4.38 12.75 13.56
C SER A 38 4.38 11.41 12.82
N HIS A 39 4.03 11.40 11.54
CA HIS A 39 4.06 10.22 10.68
C HIS A 39 5.36 10.14 9.88
N GLU A 40 5.62 8.96 9.34
CA GLU A 40 6.84 8.68 8.59
C GLU A 40 6.92 9.50 7.30
N LYS A 41 8.14 9.90 6.92
CA LYS A 41 8.40 10.60 5.66
C LYS A 41 8.29 9.64 4.48
N PRO A 42 7.80 10.08 3.30
CA PRO A 42 7.61 9.22 2.13
C PRO A 42 8.85 8.40 1.72
N ASN A 43 10.05 8.98 1.81
CA ASN A 43 11.29 8.31 1.40
C ASN A 43 11.71 7.18 2.35
N GLU A 44 11.43 7.31 3.65
CA GLU A 44 11.67 6.24 4.61
C GLU A 44 10.59 5.17 4.47
N TRP A 45 9.34 5.62 4.27
CA TRP A 45 8.21 4.73 4.05
C TRP A 45 8.44 3.80 2.85
N ALA A 46 8.96 4.36 1.75
CA ALA A 46 9.22 3.61 0.52
C ALA A 46 10.17 2.42 0.73
N LYS A 47 11.11 2.49 1.68
CA LYS A 47 12.07 1.41 1.93
C LYS A 47 11.37 0.17 2.49
N HIS A 48 10.53 0.31 3.52
CA HIS A 48 9.79 -0.83 4.07
C HIS A 48 8.65 -1.28 3.16
N ALA A 49 8.07 -0.37 2.37
CA ALA A 49 7.06 -0.72 1.37
C ALA A 49 7.64 -1.69 0.32
N VAL A 50 8.88 -1.49 -0.11
CA VAL A 50 9.57 -2.41 -1.03
C VAL A 50 9.71 -3.80 -0.40
N ASP A 51 10.17 -3.90 0.84
CA ASP A 51 10.30 -5.19 1.54
C ASP A 51 8.97 -5.96 1.59
N LYS A 52 7.85 -5.25 1.72
CA LYS A 52 6.50 -5.83 1.69
C LYS A 52 6.07 -6.24 0.29
N LEU A 53 6.33 -5.42 -0.72
CA LEU A 53 6.00 -5.72 -2.11
C LEU A 53 6.75 -6.95 -2.62
N GLU A 54 8.00 -7.15 -2.22
CA GLU A 54 8.80 -8.32 -2.59
C GLU A 54 8.28 -9.64 -2.01
N GLN A 55 7.50 -9.58 -0.91
CA GLN A 55 6.91 -10.75 -0.26
C GLN A 55 5.54 -11.15 -0.85
N ILE A 56 4.98 -10.31 -1.74
CA ILE A 56 3.69 -10.59 -2.37
C ILE A 56 3.82 -11.80 -3.28
N ASN A 57 2.88 -12.73 -3.14
CA ASN A 57 2.89 -13.97 -3.88
C ASN A 57 1.46 -14.34 -4.35
N PRO A 58 1.29 -15.38 -5.20
CA PRO A 58 0.00 -15.73 -5.75
C PRO A 58 -1.12 -15.99 -4.73
N SER A 59 -0.78 -16.41 -3.50
CA SER A 59 -1.78 -16.64 -2.45
C SER A 59 -2.41 -15.36 -1.90
N ASP A 60 -1.80 -14.20 -2.16
CA ASP A 60 -2.32 -12.90 -1.75
C ASP A 60 -3.38 -12.33 -2.70
N ASN A 61 -3.71 -13.02 -3.80
CA ASN A 61 -4.65 -12.53 -4.80
C ASN A 61 -6.02 -12.17 -4.19
N GLY A 62 -6.47 -10.95 -4.40
CA GLY A 62 -7.73 -10.41 -3.87
C GLY A 62 -7.68 -9.98 -2.40
N SER A 63 -6.52 -10.05 -1.76
CA SER A 63 -6.29 -9.64 -0.37
C SER A 63 -5.91 -8.17 -0.25
N THR A 64 -5.99 -7.67 0.99
CA THR A 64 -5.47 -6.37 1.39
C THR A 64 -4.22 -6.58 2.22
N ILE A 65 -3.11 -5.94 1.82
CA ILE A 65 -1.83 -5.97 2.55
C ILE A 65 -1.58 -4.59 3.13
N ILE A 66 -1.05 -4.55 4.35
CA ILE A 66 -0.63 -3.31 5.01
C ILE A 66 0.89 -3.18 4.86
N GLY A 67 1.30 -2.04 4.29
CA GLY A 67 2.69 -1.64 4.07
C GLY A 67 3.37 -1.16 5.34
#